data_AF-A0A5R8KGN3-F1
#
_entry.id   AF-A0A5R8KGN3-F1
#
_cell.length_a   1.000
_cell.length_b   1.000
_cell.length_c   1.000
_cell.angle_alpha   90.00
_cell.angle_beta   90.00
_cell.angle_gamma   90.00
#
_symmetry.space_group_name_H-M   'P 1'
#
loop_
_entity.id
_entity.type
_entity.pdbx_description
1 polymer ?
#
loop_
_entity_poly.entity_id
_entity_poly.type
_entity_poly.pdbx_seq_one_letter_code
_entity_poly.pdbx_strand_id
1 'polypeptide(L)'
;MADKIDDILKQRQAAPVPAESEDDKFFSILVGEGNQEHFLELRFQNGLQTCFSYDGLIWFNHDPETGCIDLEFGGFLVTIKGRGLRPIFNGVKGKRVAWVKEADSEMQDHKGNDCYVEAITITPPNDFSEEEPAAQK
;
A
#
# COMPACT_ATOMS: atom_id res chain seq x y z
N MET A 1 36.72 6.10 19.17
CA MET A 1 36.88 6.42 17.73
C MET A 1 35.57 6.05 17.07
N ALA A 2 34.88 7.02 16.47
CA ALA A 2 33.60 6.76 15.81
C ALA A 2 33.87 6.03 14.50
N ASP A 3 33.39 4.79 14.38
CA ASP A 3 33.38 4.09 13.11
C ASP A 3 32.61 4.95 12.12
N LYS A 4 33.28 5.33 11.03
CA LYS A 4 32.68 6.20 10.03
C LYS A 4 31.55 5.42 9.40
N ILE A 5 30.43 6.09 9.16
CA ILE A 5 29.20 5.53 8.60
C ILE A 5 29.48 4.62 7.38
N ASP A 6 30.53 4.93 6.61
CA ASP A 6 31.03 4.15 5.49
C ASP A 6 31.42 2.70 5.84
N ASP A 7 32.00 2.46 7.02
CA ASP A 7 32.40 1.12 7.49
C ASP A 7 31.18 0.28 7.88
N ILE A 8 30.15 0.92 8.44
CA ILE A 8 28.86 0.29 8.77
C ILE A 8 28.11 -0.09 7.48
N LEU A 9 28.16 0.77 6.46
CA LEU A 9 27.51 0.52 5.16
C LEU A 9 28.19 -0.62 4.39
N LYS A 10 29.53 -0.70 4.42
CA LYS A 10 30.27 -1.82 3.83
C LYS A 10 29.99 -3.16 4.50
N GLN A 11 29.85 -3.19 5.83
CA GLN A 11 29.49 -4.42 6.54
C GLN A 11 28.08 -4.92 6.17
N ARG A 12 27.13 -4.01 5.91
CA ARG A 12 25.75 -4.37 5.54
C ARG A 12 25.63 -4.89 4.11
N GLN A 13 26.47 -4.42 3.19
CA GLN A 13 26.50 -4.93 1.80
C GLN A 13 27.15 -6.31 1.67
N ALA A 14 27.98 -6.72 2.64
CA ALA A 14 28.66 -8.02 2.64
C ALA A 14 27.89 -9.14 3.35
N ALA A 15 26.78 -8.82 4.02
CA ALA A 15 25.92 -9.82 4.63
C ALA A 15 25.06 -10.48 3.53
N PRO A 16 25.02 -11.82 3.43
CA PRO A 16 24.07 -12.48 2.55
C PRO A 16 22.66 -12.06 2.97
N VAL A 17 21.88 -11.55 2.01
CA VAL A 17 20.45 -11.29 2.20
C VAL A 17 19.85 -12.60 2.74
N PRO A 18 19.30 -12.61 3.97
CA PRO A 18 18.67 -13.82 4.48
C PRO A 18 17.59 -14.20 3.47
N ALA A 19 17.59 -15.46 3.04
CA ALA A 19 16.58 -15.95 2.11
C ALA A 19 15.22 -15.69 2.73
N GLU A 20 14.46 -14.78 2.12
CA GLU A 20 13.08 -14.52 2.51
C GLU A 20 12.33 -15.83 2.31
N SER A 21 11.80 -16.38 3.40
CA SER A 21 10.89 -17.51 3.32
C SER A 21 9.66 -17.07 2.54
N GLU A 22 9.46 -17.66 1.36
CA GLU A 22 8.23 -17.63 0.57
C GLU A 22 7.06 -18.19 1.41
N ASP A 23 6.51 -17.36 2.29
CA ASP A 23 5.12 -17.47 2.70
C ASP A 23 4.35 -16.47 1.83
N ASP A 24 3.45 -16.97 0.98
CA ASP A 24 2.47 -16.21 0.20
C ASP A 24 1.66 -15.24 1.08
N LYS A 25 2.20 -14.07 1.39
CA LYS A 25 1.56 -13.08 2.27
C LYS A 25 1.46 -11.76 1.54
N PHE A 26 0.26 -11.47 1.05
CA PHE A 26 -0.13 -10.21 0.39
C PHE A 26 -0.40 -9.05 1.38
N PHE A 27 -0.23 -9.26 2.69
CA PHE A 27 -0.42 -8.23 3.70
C PHE A 27 0.34 -8.55 5.00
N SER A 28 0.62 -7.51 5.79
CA SER A 28 1.04 -7.63 7.20
C SER A 28 0.14 -6.76 8.07
N ILE A 29 -0.31 -7.32 9.19
CA ILE A 29 -1.04 -6.58 10.22
C ILE A 29 -0.05 -6.31 11.35
N LEU A 30 0.21 -5.04 11.62
CA LEU A 30 0.99 -4.65 12.80
C LEU A 30 0.18 -4.98 14.06
N VAL A 31 0.65 -5.93 14.85
CA VAL A 31 0.24 -6.11 16.25
C VAL A 31 0.96 -5.04 17.08
N GLY A 32 0.52 -3.79 16.97
CA GLY A 32 1.18 -2.66 17.62
C GLY A 32 0.71 -2.44 19.06
N GLU A 33 1.60 -2.63 20.03
CA GLU A 33 1.61 -1.94 21.32
C GLU A 33 2.27 -0.54 21.12
N GLY A 34 1.53 0.55 21.33
CA GLY A 34 2.08 1.92 21.43
C GLY A 34 1.60 2.97 20.43
N ASN A 35 1.71 4.26 20.83
CA ASN A 35 1.28 5.51 20.15
C ASN A 35 2.12 5.89 18.90
N GLN A 36 2.36 4.98 17.97
CA GLN A 36 2.93 5.38 16.67
C GLN A 36 1.81 5.77 15.70
N GLU A 37 2.01 6.89 14.98
CA GLU A 37 1.13 7.31 13.90
C GLU A 37 1.08 6.21 12.84
N HIS A 38 -0.12 5.68 12.58
CA HIS A 38 -0.29 4.58 11.65
C HIS A 38 -0.42 5.13 10.23
N PHE A 39 0.45 4.66 9.35
CA PHE A 39 0.38 4.89 7.91
C PHE A 39 -0.12 3.63 7.23
N LEU A 40 -0.90 3.83 6.16
CA LEU A 40 -1.18 2.81 5.16
C LEU A 40 -0.19 2.96 4.02
N GLU A 41 0.70 1.98 3.86
CA GLU A 41 1.64 1.92 2.74
C GLU A 41 1.03 1.13 1.56
N LEU A 42 0.97 1.74 0.39
CA LEU A 42 0.54 1.13 -0.86
C LEU A 42 1.77 0.79 -1.68
N ARG A 43 1.90 -0.49 -2.04
CA ARG A 43 3.04 -1.01 -2.81
C ARG A 43 2.58 -1.44 -4.19
N PHE A 44 3.07 -0.77 -5.21
CA PHE A 44 2.70 -1.01 -6.60
C PHE A 44 3.59 -2.09 -7.23
N GLN A 45 3.09 -2.72 -8.29
CA GLN A 45 3.80 -3.76 -9.04
C GLN A 45 5.13 -3.27 -9.61
N ASN A 46 5.22 -1.98 -9.95
CA ASN A 46 6.43 -1.34 -10.47
C ASN A 46 7.50 -1.04 -9.39
N GLY A 47 7.24 -1.42 -8.13
CA GLY A 47 8.14 -1.18 -6.99
C GLY A 47 7.97 0.18 -6.32
N LEU A 48 7.08 1.04 -6.81
CA LEU A 48 6.75 2.31 -6.15
C LEU A 48 6.01 2.06 -4.83
N GLN A 49 6.21 2.94 -3.87
CA GLN A 49 5.56 2.89 -2.56
C GLN A 49 5.00 4.27 -2.22
N THR A 50 3.75 4.32 -1.79
CA THR A 50 3.08 5.56 -1.37
C THR A 50 2.42 5.35 -0.01
N CYS A 51 2.65 6.26 0.94
CA CYS A 51 2.06 6.17 2.28
C CYS A 51 1.00 7.25 2.51
N PHE A 52 -0.14 6.85 3.08
CA PHE A 52 -1.18 7.76 3.56
C PHE A 52 -1.30 7.65 5.09
N SER A 53 -1.35 8.78 5.80
CA SER A 53 -1.64 8.76 7.24
C SER A 53 -3.11 8.39 7.47
N TYR A 54 -3.37 7.49 8.42
CA TYR A 54 -4.74 7.16 8.82
C TYR A 54 -5.48 8.32 9.50
N ASP A 55 -4.80 9.39 9.86
CA ASP A 55 -5.43 10.62 10.32
C ASP A 55 -6.05 11.42 9.17
N GLY A 56 -5.57 11.20 7.95
CA GLY A 56 -6.14 11.75 6.73
C GLY A 56 -7.33 10.96 6.17
N LEU A 57 -7.63 9.76 6.70
CA LEU A 57 -8.74 8.92 6.20
C LEU A 57 -10.09 9.52 6.61
N ILE A 58 -10.84 10.07 5.65
CA ILE A 58 -12.14 10.72 5.93
C ILE A 58 -13.29 9.74 5.72
N TRP A 59 -13.23 8.95 4.65
CA TRP A 59 -14.28 8.02 4.27
C TRP A 59 -13.69 6.78 3.60
N PHE A 60 -14.39 5.66 3.73
CA PHE A 60 -14.07 4.45 2.99
C PHE A 60 -15.29 3.57 2.79
N ASN A 61 -15.29 2.77 1.73
CA ASN A 61 -16.33 1.79 1.42
C ASN A 61 -15.71 0.44 1.02
N HIS A 62 -16.55 -0.58 0.93
CA HIS A 62 -16.21 -1.83 0.26
C HIS A 62 -17.42 -2.33 -0.50
N ASP A 63 -17.26 -2.47 -1.81
CA ASP A 63 -18.25 -3.07 -2.69
C ASP A 63 -17.81 -4.48 -3.08
N PRO A 64 -18.43 -5.53 -2.51
CA PRO A 64 -18.09 -6.91 -2.83
C PRO A 64 -18.55 -7.34 -4.23
N GLU A 65 -19.47 -6.62 -4.88
CA GLU A 65 -19.93 -6.97 -6.24
C GLU A 65 -18.90 -6.56 -7.29
N THR A 66 -18.33 -5.35 -7.16
CA THR A 66 -17.27 -4.87 -8.05
C THR A 66 -15.88 -5.32 -7.62
N GLY A 67 -15.73 -5.79 -6.37
CA GLY A 67 -14.44 -6.21 -5.82
C GLY A 67 -13.53 -5.04 -5.48
N CYS A 68 -14.11 -3.93 -5.02
CA CYS A 68 -13.37 -2.69 -4.77
C CYS A 68 -13.49 -2.23 -3.31
N ILE A 69 -12.39 -1.67 -2.79
CA ILE A 69 -12.37 -0.83 -1.59
C ILE A 69 -11.95 0.55 -2.01
N ASP A 70 -12.79 1.55 -1.76
CA ASP A 70 -12.42 2.95 -1.92
C ASP A 70 -12.06 3.57 -0.57
N LEU A 71 -10.97 4.32 -0.53
CA LEU A 71 -10.47 5.06 0.63
C LEU A 71 -10.25 6.52 0.20
N GLU A 72 -10.87 7.46 0.90
CA GLU A 72 -10.64 8.89 0.68
C GLU A 72 -9.69 9.45 1.74
N PHE A 73 -8.65 10.13 1.26
CA PHE A 73 -7.63 10.80 2.05
C PHE A 73 -7.47 12.26 1.63
N GLY A 74 -8.20 13.18 2.25
CA GLY A 74 -7.95 14.63 2.11
C GLY A 74 -7.97 15.12 0.65
N GLY A 75 -8.86 14.57 -0.16
CA GLY A 75 -9.02 14.84 -1.58
C GLY A 75 -8.48 13.74 -2.51
N PHE A 76 -7.59 12.86 -2.03
CA PHE A 76 -7.11 11.72 -2.80
C PHE A 76 -8.06 10.53 -2.66
N LEU A 77 -8.48 9.94 -3.79
CA LEU A 77 -9.24 8.70 -3.80
C LEU A 77 -8.30 7.53 -4.13
N VAL A 78 -8.12 6.64 -3.17
CA VAL A 78 -7.40 5.38 -3.35
C VAL A 78 -8.42 4.26 -3.58
N THR A 79 -8.33 3.56 -4.69
CA THR A 79 -9.17 2.38 -4.97
C THR A 79 -8.30 1.13 -5.00
N ILE A 80 -8.63 0.16 -4.16
CA ILE A 80 -8.00 -1.16 -4.12
C ILE A 80 -8.98 -2.15 -4.76
N LYS A 81 -8.58 -2.75 -5.88
CA LYS A 81 -9.39 -3.72 -6.63
C LYS A 81 -8.85 -5.13 -6.45
N GLY A 82 -9.74 -6.10 -6.34
CA GLY A 82 -9.37 -7.51 -6.32
C GLY A 82 -10.45 -8.41 -5.72
N ARG A 83 -10.01 -9.55 -5.17
CA ARG A 83 -10.89 -10.59 -4.63
C ARG A 83 -10.61 -10.80 -3.14
N GLY A 84 -11.68 -11.06 -2.38
CA GLY A 84 -11.54 -11.44 -0.97
C GLY A 84 -11.00 -10.32 -0.10
N LEU A 85 -11.26 -9.05 -0.46
CA LEU A 85 -10.71 -7.86 0.21
C LEU A 85 -11.28 -7.60 1.62
N ARG A 86 -12.22 -8.42 2.09
CA ARG A 86 -12.88 -8.24 3.39
C ARG A 86 -11.91 -8.12 4.58
N PRO A 87 -10.80 -8.86 4.67
CA PRO A 87 -9.80 -8.69 5.72
C PRO A 87 -9.15 -7.30 5.68
N ILE A 88 -8.83 -6.78 4.49
CA ILE A 88 -8.27 -5.43 4.31
C ILE A 88 -9.27 -4.39 4.80
N PHE A 89 -10.53 -4.47 4.36
CA PHE A 89 -11.58 -3.54 4.81
C PHE A 89 -11.75 -3.53 6.34
N ASN A 90 -11.79 -4.71 6.96
CA ASN A 90 -11.90 -4.82 8.42
C ASN A 90 -10.66 -4.26 9.14
N GLY A 91 -9.47 -4.46 8.58
CA GLY A 91 -8.23 -3.90 9.10
C GLY A 91 -8.18 -2.38 8.99
N VAL A 92 -8.63 -1.81 7.86
CA VAL A 92 -8.73 -0.36 7.64
C VAL A 92 -9.70 0.27 8.66
N LYS A 93 -10.83 -0.37 8.92
CA LYS A 93 -11.78 0.06 9.97
C LYS A 93 -11.12 0.17 11.34
N GLY A 94 -10.18 -0.72 11.64
CA GLY A 94 -9.39 -0.69 12.87
C GLY A 94 -8.14 0.20 12.83
N LYS A 95 -7.84 0.85 11.69
CA LYS A 95 -6.58 1.55 11.40
C LYS A 95 -5.34 0.66 11.65
N ARG A 96 -5.42 -0.62 11.25
CA ARG A 96 -4.39 -1.65 11.54
C ARG A 96 -3.66 -2.21 10.32
N VAL A 97 -4.07 -1.85 9.09
CA VAL A 97 -3.36 -2.33 7.90
C VAL A 97 -2.10 -1.50 7.71
N ALA A 98 -0.94 -2.14 7.83
CA ALA A 98 0.34 -1.44 7.67
C ALA A 98 0.64 -1.20 6.18
N TRP A 99 0.35 -2.20 5.35
CA TRP A 99 0.58 -2.11 3.92
C TRP A 99 -0.38 -2.99 3.11
N VAL A 100 -0.59 -2.60 1.85
CA VAL A 100 -1.29 -3.38 0.82
C VAL A 100 -0.41 -3.38 -0.43
N LYS A 101 -0.19 -4.56 -1.02
CA LYS A 101 0.65 -4.73 -2.22
C LYS A 101 -0.18 -5.25 -3.38
N GLU A 102 -0.01 -4.68 -4.57
CA GLU A 102 -0.47 -5.26 -5.82
C GLU A 102 0.17 -6.63 -6.06
N ALA A 103 -0.58 -7.54 -6.68
CA ALA A 103 -0.02 -8.80 -7.14
C ALA A 103 1.08 -8.55 -8.19
N ASP A 104 2.16 -9.32 -8.12
CA ASP A 104 3.26 -9.26 -9.07
C ASP A 104 2.86 -9.88 -10.43
N SER A 105 1.90 -10.81 -10.42
CA SER A 105 1.35 -11.42 -11.64
C SER A 105 -0.05 -12.03 -11.42
N GLU A 106 -0.79 -12.20 -12.51
CA GLU A 106 -2.12 -12.86 -12.50
C GLU A 106 -2.07 -14.31 -12.01
N MET A 107 -0.92 -14.99 -12.10
CA MET A 107 -0.76 -16.37 -11.62
C MET A 107 -0.90 -16.51 -10.10
N GLN A 108 -0.84 -15.39 -9.38
CA GLN A 108 -1.08 -15.34 -7.93
C GLN A 108 -2.58 -15.36 -7.58
N ASP A 109 -3.50 -15.20 -8.54
CA ASP A 109 -4.93 -15.42 -8.30
C ASP A 109 -5.27 -16.91 -8.39
N HIS A 110 -5.19 -17.61 -7.25
CA HIS A 110 -5.61 -18.99 -7.13
C HIS A 110 -6.47 -19.22 -5.91
N LYS A 111 -7.21 -20.34 -5.91
CA LYS A 111 -8.13 -20.74 -4.83
C LYS A 111 -7.49 -20.90 -3.44
N GLY A 112 -6.15 -20.96 -3.39
CA GLY A 112 -5.39 -20.99 -2.13
C GLY A 112 -5.21 -19.61 -1.49
N ASN A 113 -5.41 -18.53 -2.25
CA ASN A 113 -5.31 -17.16 -1.75
C ASN A 113 -6.69 -16.62 -1.40
N ASP A 114 -6.91 -16.42 -0.10
CA ASP A 114 -8.15 -15.85 0.44
C ASP A 114 -8.32 -14.39 0.05
N CYS A 115 -7.23 -13.68 -0.23
CA CYS A 115 -7.19 -12.29 -0.65
C CYS A 115 -6.22 -12.13 -1.82
N TYR A 116 -6.65 -11.43 -2.86
CA TYR A 116 -5.85 -11.10 -4.04
C TYR A 116 -6.09 -9.63 -4.39
N VAL A 117 -5.02 -8.86 -4.54
CA VAL A 117 -5.07 -7.44 -4.91
C VAL A 117 -4.64 -7.32 -6.36
N GLU A 118 -5.60 -7.09 -7.24
CA GLU A 118 -5.39 -6.97 -8.68
C GLU A 118 -4.70 -5.66 -9.04
N ALA A 119 -5.18 -4.54 -8.46
CA ALA A 119 -4.69 -3.21 -8.77
C ALA A 119 -4.98 -2.24 -7.63
N ILE A 120 -4.14 -1.22 -7.50
CA ILE A 120 -4.30 -0.05 -6.64
C ILE A 120 -4.22 1.18 -7.52
N THR A 121 -5.22 2.05 -7.45
CA THR A 121 -5.20 3.34 -8.15
C THR A 121 -5.30 4.48 -7.15
N ILE A 122 -4.62 5.59 -7.46
CA ILE A 122 -4.70 6.84 -6.70
C ILE A 122 -5.17 7.92 -7.66
N THR A 123 -6.35 8.49 -7.39
CA THR A 123 -6.88 9.63 -8.10
C THR A 123 -6.66 10.88 -7.25
N PRO A 124 -5.91 11.89 -7.74
CA PRO A 124 -5.73 13.14 -7.02
C PRO A 124 -7.05 13.93 -6.97
N PRO A 125 -7.18 14.90 -6.04
CA PRO A 125 -8.31 15.81 -6.06
C PRO A 125 -8.33 16.61 -7.38
N ASN A 126 -9.53 16.92 -7.87
CA ASN A 126 -9.76 17.56 -9.18
C ASN A 126 -8.97 18.88 -9.40
N ASP A 127 -8.47 19.52 -8.35
CA ASP A 127 -7.66 20.75 -8.40
C ASP A 127 -6.19 20.56 -8.84
N PHE A 128 -5.70 19.32 -9.06
CA PHE A 128 -4.35 19.06 -9.59
C PHE A 128 -4.30 18.79 -11.10
N SER A 129 -5.43 18.95 -11.80
CA SER A 129 -5.45 18.90 -13.27
C SER A 129 -4.81 20.19 -13.78
N GLU A 130 -3.57 20.10 -14.25
CA GLU A 130 -2.80 21.21 -14.85
C GLU A 130 -3.71 22.08 -15.73
N GLU A 131 -3.64 23.40 -15.51
CA GLU A 131 -4.26 24.41 -16.36
C GLU A 131 -4.01 24.09 -17.84
N GLU A 132 -5.09 24.08 -18.63
CA GLU A 132 -5.03 23.95 -20.08
C GLU A 132 -3.93 24.85 -20.66
N PRO A 133 -3.07 24.37 -21.58
CA PRO A 133 -2.11 25.25 -22.24
C PRO A 133 -2.91 26.33 -22.97
N ALA A 134 -2.79 27.56 -22.48
CA ALA A 134 -3.40 28.74 -23.05
C ALA A 134 -3.15 28.76 -24.56
N ALA A 135 -4.24 28.71 -25.33
CA ALA A 135 -4.23 28.88 -26.77
C ALA A 135 -3.45 30.16 -27.13
N GLN A 136 -2.25 29.99 -27.70
CA GLN A 136 -1.55 31.09 -28.34
C GLN A 136 -2.25 31.39 -29.66
N LYS A 137 -2.79 32.60 -29.73
CA LYS A 137 -3.32 33.25 -30.95
C LYS A 137 -2.24 33.45 -32.00
#